data_AF-A0A2D6LVI9-F1
#
_entry.id   AF-A0A2D6LVI9-F1
#
_cell.length_a   1.000
_cell.length_b   1.000
_cell.length_c   1.000
_cell.angle_alpha   90.00
_cell.angle_beta   90.00
_cell.angle_gamma   90.00
#
_symmetry.space_group_name_H-M   'P 1'
#
loop_
_entity.id
_entity.type
_entity.pdbx_description
1 polymer ?
#
loop_
_entity_poly.entity_id
_entity_poly.type
_entity_poly.pdbx_seq_one_letter_code
_entity_poly.pdbx_strand_id
1 'polypeptide(L)'
;MSSDELIREQSELEDLAGLLSQEVKNPDEDIISRYTKIIYDAVSFVNGKKSEQRYSQTNVNKEMMERGIYTQAGIDDLFRHNIGEVVVTRDLQDHRFNFALKGIPLPIEEEVFMESLPCNIDMYDDEFREFTREHQNTNLTRAFVVEQKVVVNSKGGKVIQSIPSFLISYSHGYAPIPTNRNLGVVCTSDEDVRRLPTLIKYLADPTLDKRIKNAESFSEAFHELHGIAGLKYGSLEEAGIPLSELYDVVMLSGIPVHEIFGHHFEEPIKLLDFGESGTFKSGQTIQNKDIILSDNPRQEIEDFRVQGFTHVDAYGRRREERVHIKDGKVVGFLGSEYADPEKFKQFLNLERSEFVGNASQHNGIFFPQPRMSCTVFDGPSEDVDLEGKLLLVPVGGHTEPRDKTYMVRSFESYVVRDGEPRRLIPLQVTGGINQALANLVLLDDLNYQSGSCGKPEPLPESRGQAEVPVSQFVNSQMWEGQQVYPLPISDSHLRVLLK
;
A
#
# COMPACT_ATOMS: atom_id res chain seq x y z
N MET A 1 -18.91 3.84 -22.74
CA MET A 1 -19.07 2.71 -21.83
C MET A 1 -19.05 3.29 -20.44
N SER A 2 -20.15 3.13 -19.70
CA SER A 2 -20.21 3.54 -18.28
C SER A 2 -19.40 2.56 -17.43
N SER A 3 -18.85 3.00 -16.30
CA SER A 3 -18.28 2.09 -15.30
C SER A 3 -19.31 1.06 -14.83
N ASP A 4 -20.58 1.46 -14.74
CA ASP A 4 -21.69 0.59 -14.32
C ASP A 4 -21.91 -0.59 -15.27
N GLU A 5 -21.63 -0.42 -16.56
CA GLU A 5 -21.75 -1.49 -17.56
C GLU A 5 -20.65 -2.55 -17.42
N LEU A 6 -19.56 -2.23 -16.71
CA LEU A 6 -18.43 -3.12 -16.47
C LEU A 6 -18.55 -3.87 -15.13
N ILE A 7 -19.30 -3.34 -14.17
CA ILE A 7 -19.45 -3.93 -12.85
C ILE A 7 -20.47 -5.07 -12.94
N ARG A 8 -20.06 -6.27 -12.52
CA ARG A 8 -20.94 -7.44 -12.51
C ARG A 8 -21.96 -7.33 -11.40
N GLU A 9 -23.18 -7.74 -11.69
CA GLU A 9 -24.22 -7.92 -10.68
C GLU A 9 -23.88 -9.13 -9.78
N GLN A 10 -24.47 -9.14 -8.57
CA GLN A 10 -24.29 -10.25 -7.63
C GLN A 10 -24.63 -11.61 -8.27
N SER A 11 -25.74 -11.71 -9.00
CA SER A 11 -26.16 -12.96 -9.64
C SER A 11 -25.16 -13.47 -10.68
N GLU A 12 -24.48 -12.57 -11.39
CA GLU A 12 -23.45 -12.97 -12.35
C GLU A 12 -22.20 -13.53 -11.66
N LEU A 13 -21.81 -12.93 -10.52
CA LEU A 13 -20.70 -13.43 -9.70
C LEU A 13 -21.05 -14.76 -9.03
N GLU A 14 -22.30 -14.95 -8.60
CA GLU A 14 -22.79 -16.21 -8.04
C GLU A 14 -22.82 -17.34 -9.09
N ASP A 15 -23.30 -17.04 -10.30
CA ASP A 15 -23.26 -17.97 -11.43
C ASP A 15 -21.80 -18.37 -11.74
N LEU A 16 -20.90 -17.40 -11.76
CA LEU A 16 -19.48 -17.64 -11.99
C LEU A 16 -18.87 -18.49 -10.87
N ALA A 17 -19.17 -18.19 -9.61
CA ALA A 17 -18.73 -18.98 -8.48
C ALA A 17 -19.21 -20.44 -8.61
N GLY A 18 -20.45 -20.66 -9.02
CA GLY A 18 -20.99 -22.00 -9.28
C GLY A 18 -20.24 -22.75 -10.38
N LEU A 19 -19.78 -22.06 -11.43
CA LEU A 19 -18.99 -22.65 -12.50
C LEU A 19 -17.56 -22.99 -12.03
N LEU A 20 -16.89 -22.07 -11.33
CA LEU A 20 -15.55 -22.32 -10.76
C LEU A 20 -15.61 -23.42 -9.69
N SER A 21 -16.66 -23.48 -8.86
CA SER A 21 -16.84 -24.54 -7.87
C SER A 21 -16.93 -25.94 -8.50
N GLN A 22 -17.30 -26.07 -9.78
CA GLN A 22 -17.28 -27.37 -10.47
C GLN A 22 -15.88 -27.82 -10.84
N GLU A 23 -14.96 -26.89 -11.12
CA GLU A 23 -13.60 -27.21 -11.58
C GLU A 23 -12.68 -27.65 -10.43
N VAL A 24 -12.95 -27.21 -9.20
CA VAL A 24 -12.12 -27.49 -8.02
C VAL A 24 -12.55 -28.76 -7.27
N LYS A 25 -13.58 -29.48 -7.73
CA LYS A 25 -14.06 -30.70 -7.06
C LYS A 25 -13.05 -31.84 -7.22
N ASN A 26 -12.19 -31.99 -6.22
CA ASN A 26 -11.25 -33.09 -6.11
C ASN A 26 -11.14 -33.52 -4.64
N PRO A 27 -11.45 -34.78 -4.26
CA PRO A 27 -11.35 -35.23 -2.89
C PRO A 27 -9.89 -35.40 -2.41
N ASP A 28 -8.94 -35.57 -3.33
CA ASP A 28 -7.56 -35.95 -3.02
C ASP A 28 -6.56 -34.77 -3.11
N GLU A 29 -7.05 -33.54 -3.35
CA GLU A 29 -6.21 -32.37 -3.58
C GLU A 29 -6.85 -31.07 -3.05
N ASP A 30 -6.04 -30.20 -2.46
CA ASP A 30 -6.41 -28.85 -2.10
C ASP A 30 -6.24 -27.93 -3.32
N ILE A 31 -7.38 -27.58 -3.91
CA ILE A 31 -7.45 -26.77 -5.12
C ILE A 31 -8.20 -25.48 -4.80
N ILE A 32 -7.66 -24.35 -5.26
CA ILE A 32 -8.29 -23.04 -5.14
C ILE A 32 -8.38 -22.43 -6.53
N SER A 33 -9.56 -21.90 -6.86
CA SER A 33 -9.78 -21.13 -8.06
C SER A 33 -10.26 -19.74 -7.70
N ARG A 34 -9.75 -18.75 -8.44
CA ARG A 34 -9.97 -17.33 -8.20
C ARG A 34 -10.33 -16.63 -9.49
N TYR A 35 -11.30 -15.74 -9.37
CA TYR A 35 -11.60 -14.73 -10.37
C TYR A 35 -11.41 -13.36 -9.72
N THR A 36 -10.69 -12.48 -10.39
CA THR A 36 -10.51 -11.09 -9.97
C THR A 36 -10.79 -10.19 -11.17
N LYS A 37 -11.74 -9.27 -11.01
CA LYS A 37 -12.00 -8.18 -11.95
C LYS A 37 -11.80 -6.85 -11.26
N ILE A 38 -10.97 -6.00 -11.83
CA ILE A 38 -10.74 -4.64 -11.34
C ILE A 38 -11.21 -3.68 -12.42
N ILE A 39 -12.09 -2.76 -12.05
CA ILE A 39 -12.67 -1.76 -12.93
C ILE A 39 -12.14 -0.41 -12.49
N TYR A 40 -11.59 0.36 -13.42
CA TYR A 40 -11.03 1.68 -13.18
C TYR A 40 -11.81 2.73 -13.97
N ASP A 41 -12.34 3.74 -13.27
CA ASP A 41 -12.77 5.03 -13.83
C ASP A 41 -11.86 6.12 -13.24
N ALA A 42 -10.89 6.56 -14.02
CA ALA A 42 -9.94 7.60 -13.62
C ALA A 42 -10.08 8.83 -14.50
N VAL A 43 -10.01 10.00 -13.88
CA VAL A 43 -10.01 11.29 -14.56
C VAL A 43 -8.88 12.14 -14.04
N SER A 44 -8.02 12.59 -14.95
CA SER A 44 -6.91 13.49 -14.67
C SER A 44 -7.18 14.89 -15.22
N PHE A 45 -6.77 15.89 -14.45
CA PHE A 45 -6.91 17.31 -14.75
C PHE A 45 -5.53 17.96 -14.81
N VAL A 46 -5.18 18.52 -15.96
CA VAL A 46 -3.90 19.21 -16.16
C VAL A 46 -4.14 20.50 -16.94
N ASN A 47 -3.70 21.64 -16.40
CA ASN A 47 -3.92 22.96 -17.01
C ASN A 47 -5.41 23.20 -17.36
N GLY A 48 -6.33 22.73 -16.51
CA GLY A 48 -7.78 22.79 -16.72
C GLY A 48 -8.34 21.89 -17.81
N LYS A 49 -7.51 21.01 -18.42
CA LYS A 49 -7.96 19.99 -19.38
C LYS A 49 -8.26 18.68 -18.66
N LYS A 50 -9.40 18.08 -18.99
CA LYS A 50 -9.86 16.78 -18.48
C LYS A 50 -9.44 15.66 -19.43
N SER A 51 -8.85 14.59 -18.89
CA SER A 51 -8.55 13.34 -19.59
C SER A 51 -9.19 12.18 -18.84
N GLU A 52 -9.99 11.37 -19.52
CA GLU A 52 -10.68 10.22 -18.92
C GLU A 52 -10.02 8.91 -19.35
N GLN A 53 -9.89 7.99 -18.41
CA GLN A 53 -9.41 6.63 -18.63
C GLN A 53 -10.37 5.66 -17.94
N ARG A 54 -11.03 4.82 -18.75
CA ARG A 54 -11.93 3.76 -18.28
C ARG A 54 -11.49 2.43 -18.85
N TYR A 55 -11.23 1.46 -17.98
CA TYR A 55 -10.89 0.10 -18.40
C TYR A 55 -11.20 -0.89 -17.27
N SER A 56 -11.25 -2.18 -17.64
CA SER A 56 -11.27 -3.26 -16.67
C SER A 56 -10.16 -4.25 -16.97
N GLN A 57 -9.65 -4.91 -15.93
CA GLN A 57 -8.75 -6.04 -16.04
C GLN A 57 -9.38 -7.24 -15.36
N THR A 58 -9.43 -8.37 -16.06
CA THR A 58 -9.97 -9.62 -15.53
C THR A 58 -8.90 -10.71 -15.53
N ASN A 59 -8.75 -11.41 -14.41
CA ASN A 59 -7.83 -12.53 -14.28
C ASN A 59 -8.55 -13.74 -13.67
N VAL A 60 -8.15 -14.93 -14.11
CA VAL A 60 -8.61 -16.20 -13.57
C VAL A 60 -7.39 -17.04 -13.24
N ASN A 61 -7.35 -17.57 -12.02
CA ASN A 61 -6.21 -18.31 -11.50
C ASN A 61 -6.66 -19.60 -10.85
N LYS A 62 -5.84 -20.64 -10.93
CA LYS A 62 -6.04 -21.89 -10.20
C LYS A 62 -4.73 -22.40 -9.63
N GLU A 63 -4.78 -22.79 -8.36
CA GLU A 63 -3.67 -23.34 -7.60
C GLU A 63 -4.02 -24.75 -7.15
N MET A 64 -3.11 -25.67 -7.44
CA MET A 64 -3.11 -27.07 -7.08
C MET A 64 -1.98 -27.27 -6.07
N MET A 65 -2.30 -27.14 -4.77
CA MET A 65 -1.31 -26.89 -3.73
C MET A 65 -0.32 -28.04 -3.57
N GLU A 66 -0.81 -29.28 -3.45
CA GLU A 66 0.02 -30.47 -3.27
C GLU A 66 0.85 -30.81 -4.50
N ARG A 67 0.33 -30.53 -5.70
CA ARG A 67 1.06 -30.75 -6.96
C ARG A 67 2.06 -29.65 -7.26
N GLY A 68 2.01 -28.52 -6.54
CA GLY A 68 2.88 -27.38 -6.79
C GLY A 68 2.66 -26.77 -8.17
N ILE A 69 1.39 -26.65 -8.59
CA ILE A 69 1.04 -26.09 -9.90
C ILE A 69 0.16 -24.86 -9.71
N TYR A 70 0.56 -23.77 -10.35
CA TYR A 70 -0.21 -22.55 -10.44
C TYR A 70 -0.48 -22.21 -11.91
N THR A 71 -1.73 -21.90 -12.22
CA THR A 71 -2.18 -21.59 -13.58
C THR A 71 -2.88 -20.25 -13.59
N GLN A 72 -2.74 -19.52 -14.69
CA GLN A 72 -3.19 -18.14 -14.76
C GLN A 72 -3.57 -17.73 -16.18
N ALA A 73 -4.59 -16.88 -16.30
CA ALA A 73 -4.98 -16.27 -17.56
C ALA A 73 -5.51 -14.86 -17.33
N GLY A 74 -4.94 -13.89 -18.05
CA GLY A 74 -5.53 -12.56 -18.23
C GLY A 74 -6.47 -12.59 -19.42
N ILE A 75 -7.69 -12.13 -19.24
CA ILE A 75 -8.76 -12.17 -20.24
C ILE A 75 -9.55 -10.86 -20.22
N ASP A 76 -10.33 -10.60 -21.26
CA ASP A 76 -11.26 -9.46 -21.25
C ASP A 76 -12.33 -9.67 -20.16
N ASP A 77 -13.01 -10.82 -20.18
CA ASP A 77 -13.93 -11.22 -19.12
C ASP A 77 -14.28 -12.73 -19.14
N LEU A 78 -14.84 -13.25 -18.03
CA LEU A 78 -15.25 -14.65 -17.86
C LEU A 78 -16.78 -14.79 -17.82
N PHE A 79 -17.34 -15.54 -18.77
CA PHE A 79 -18.77 -15.82 -18.87
C PHE A 79 -19.04 -17.32 -18.99
N ARG A 80 -20.30 -17.72 -18.79
CA ARG A 80 -20.73 -19.11 -18.93
C ARG A 80 -20.38 -19.75 -20.29
N HIS A 81 -20.40 -18.99 -21.37
CA HIS A 81 -20.19 -19.52 -22.72
C HIS A 81 -18.71 -19.65 -23.09
N ASN A 82 -17.80 -18.92 -22.44
CA ASN A 82 -16.37 -18.95 -22.76
C ASN A 82 -15.51 -19.65 -21.68
N ILE A 83 -16.07 -19.97 -20.50
CA ILE A 83 -15.32 -20.58 -19.40
C ILE A 83 -14.57 -21.87 -19.81
N GLY A 84 -15.19 -22.72 -20.63
CA GLY A 84 -14.55 -23.96 -21.06
C GLY A 84 -13.27 -23.72 -21.87
N GLU A 85 -13.28 -22.74 -22.77
CA GLU A 85 -12.11 -22.34 -23.55
C GLU A 85 -11.06 -21.67 -22.67
N VAL A 86 -11.48 -20.75 -21.80
CA VAL A 86 -10.59 -20.03 -20.88
C VAL A 86 -9.87 -21.00 -19.93
N VAL A 87 -10.58 -21.95 -19.34
CA VAL A 87 -10.00 -22.95 -18.42
C VAL A 87 -8.97 -23.81 -19.14
N VAL A 88 -9.28 -24.27 -20.37
CA VAL A 88 -8.32 -25.03 -21.18
C VAL A 88 -7.08 -24.19 -21.49
N THR A 89 -7.24 -22.93 -21.92
CA THR A 89 -6.10 -22.05 -22.21
C THR A 89 -5.26 -21.75 -20.97
N ARG A 90 -5.91 -21.47 -19.83
CA ARG A 90 -5.26 -21.22 -18.53
C ARG A 90 -4.40 -22.42 -18.11
N ASP A 91 -4.96 -23.62 -18.21
CA ASP A 91 -4.31 -24.86 -17.77
C ASP A 91 -3.23 -25.36 -18.75
N LEU A 92 -3.06 -24.73 -19.92
CA LEU A 92 -1.89 -24.97 -20.79
C LEU A 92 -0.65 -24.17 -20.34
N GLN A 93 -0.82 -23.19 -19.46
CA GLN A 93 0.24 -22.34 -18.93
C GLN A 93 0.49 -22.66 -17.45
N ASP A 94 0.90 -23.90 -17.19
CA ASP A 94 1.27 -24.37 -15.85
C ASP A 94 2.60 -23.77 -15.40
N HIS A 95 2.59 -23.03 -14.31
CA HIS A 95 3.77 -22.62 -13.58
C HIS A 95 4.00 -23.57 -12.41
N ARG A 96 5.10 -24.33 -12.48
CA ARG A 96 5.46 -25.26 -11.40
C ARG A 96 6.23 -24.55 -10.31
N PHE A 97 5.89 -24.84 -9.07
CA PHE A 97 6.62 -24.41 -7.89
C PHE A 97 6.87 -25.57 -6.95
N ASN A 98 7.87 -25.40 -6.09
CA ASN A 98 8.21 -26.39 -5.07
C ASN A 98 8.46 -25.64 -3.76
N PHE A 99 7.36 -25.28 -3.12
CA PHE A 99 7.36 -24.64 -1.81
C PHE A 99 6.87 -25.65 -0.76
N ALA A 100 7.44 -25.61 0.44
CA ALA A 100 7.01 -26.49 1.52
C ALA A 100 5.65 -26.02 2.05
N LEU A 101 4.63 -26.87 1.91
CA LEU A 101 3.29 -26.62 2.45
C LEU A 101 3.31 -26.67 3.98
N LYS A 102 2.67 -25.69 4.63
CA LYS A 102 2.47 -25.72 6.09
C LYS A 102 1.22 -26.51 6.53
N GLY A 103 0.39 -26.96 5.59
CA GLY A 103 -0.81 -27.75 5.88
C GLY A 103 -1.92 -26.95 6.56
N ILE A 104 -2.10 -25.68 6.17
CA ILE A 104 -3.15 -24.82 6.72
C ILE A 104 -4.47 -25.22 6.05
N PRO A 105 -5.51 -25.54 6.83
CA PRO A 105 -6.79 -25.89 6.25
C PRO A 105 -7.36 -24.77 5.37
N LEU A 106 -8.01 -25.16 4.28
CA LEU A 106 -8.82 -24.26 3.47
C LEU A 106 -10.15 -23.95 4.20
N PRO A 107 -10.66 -22.71 4.09
CA PRO A 107 -11.94 -22.35 4.69
C PRO A 107 -13.09 -23.09 4.00
N ILE A 108 -14.17 -23.33 4.73
CA ILE A 108 -15.38 -24.01 4.25
C ILE A 108 -16.60 -23.07 4.18
N GLU A 109 -16.43 -21.83 4.61
CA GLU A 109 -17.46 -20.82 4.69
C GLU A 109 -17.93 -20.39 3.29
N GLU A 110 -19.22 -20.09 3.20
CA GLU A 110 -19.83 -19.49 2.01
C GLU A 110 -20.33 -18.09 2.37
N GLU A 111 -19.73 -17.05 1.77
CA GLU A 111 -20.04 -15.65 2.10
C GLU A 111 -20.14 -14.78 0.85
N VAL A 112 -21.00 -13.76 0.88
CA VAL A 112 -21.18 -12.80 -0.21
C VAL A 112 -21.18 -11.38 0.38
N PHE A 113 -20.24 -10.56 -0.08
CA PHE A 113 -20.04 -9.18 0.35
C PHE A 113 -20.17 -8.22 -0.82
N MET A 114 -21.37 -7.66 -1.02
CA MET A 114 -21.63 -6.69 -2.09
C MET A 114 -21.76 -5.29 -1.49
N GLU A 115 -20.68 -4.52 -1.56
CA GLU A 115 -20.71 -3.12 -1.12
C GLU A 115 -21.51 -2.26 -2.12
N SER A 116 -22.23 -1.27 -1.60
CA SER A 116 -23.00 -0.33 -2.42
C SER A 116 -22.08 0.60 -3.22
N LEU A 117 -22.53 1.07 -4.39
CA LEU A 117 -21.77 1.97 -5.25
C LEU A 117 -22.29 3.42 -5.09
N PRO A 118 -21.41 4.42 -4.96
CA PRO A 118 -21.80 5.82 -5.09
C PRO A 118 -22.16 6.16 -6.55
N CYS A 119 -23.01 7.16 -6.74
CA CYS A 119 -23.41 7.65 -8.08
C CYS A 119 -22.71 8.96 -8.45
N ASN A 120 -22.38 9.80 -7.47
CA ASN A 120 -21.84 11.15 -7.68
C ASN A 120 -20.30 11.21 -7.69
N ILE A 121 -19.65 10.28 -8.40
CA ILE A 121 -18.18 10.15 -8.40
C ILE A 121 -17.45 11.31 -9.11
N ASP A 122 -18.16 12.15 -9.85
CA ASP A 122 -17.65 13.32 -10.59
C ASP A 122 -17.82 14.64 -9.84
N MET A 123 -18.28 14.61 -8.59
CA MET A 123 -18.58 15.78 -7.74
C MET A 123 -17.48 16.85 -7.72
N TYR A 124 -16.20 16.44 -7.76
CA TYR A 124 -15.04 17.33 -7.65
C TYR A 124 -14.42 17.72 -9.00
N ASP A 125 -14.99 17.30 -10.14
CA ASP A 125 -14.41 17.52 -11.47
C ASP A 125 -14.31 19.00 -11.88
N ASP A 126 -15.28 19.82 -11.48
CA ASP A 126 -15.26 21.26 -11.73
C ASP A 126 -14.19 21.95 -10.88
N GLU A 127 -14.15 21.62 -9.58
CA GLU A 127 -13.16 22.11 -8.63
C GLU A 127 -11.72 21.83 -9.11
N PHE A 128 -11.39 20.58 -9.43
CA PHE A 128 -10.04 20.19 -9.85
C PHE A 128 -9.62 20.83 -11.18
N ARG A 129 -10.58 21.04 -12.08
CA ARG A 129 -10.34 21.72 -13.35
C ARG A 129 -10.11 23.22 -13.18
N GLU A 130 -10.80 23.86 -12.25
CA GLU A 130 -10.57 25.27 -11.93
C GLU A 130 -9.20 25.45 -11.27
N PHE A 131 -8.90 24.64 -10.25
CA PHE A 131 -7.60 24.66 -9.57
C PHE A 131 -6.43 24.48 -10.54
N THR A 132 -6.46 23.43 -11.38
CA THR A 132 -5.36 23.15 -12.33
C THR A 132 -5.27 24.17 -13.46
N ARG A 133 -6.32 24.97 -13.71
CA ARG A 133 -6.28 26.10 -14.65
C ARG A 133 -5.52 27.28 -14.05
N GLU A 134 -5.70 27.54 -12.77
CA GLU A 134 -5.02 28.59 -12.02
C GLU A 134 -3.55 28.22 -11.74
N HIS A 135 -3.30 26.98 -11.33
CA HIS A 135 -1.99 26.47 -10.94
C HIS A 135 -1.38 25.58 -12.03
N GLN A 136 -0.66 26.19 -12.98
CA GLN A 136 0.02 25.45 -14.04
C GLN A 136 1.06 24.47 -13.48
N ASN A 137 1.28 23.34 -14.19
CA ASN A 137 2.20 22.26 -13.78
C ASN A 137 1.76 21.48 -12.52
N THR A 138 0.46 21.52 -12.24
CA THR A 138 -0.20 20.61 -11.30
C THR A 138 -1.01 19.58 -12.07
N ASN A 139 -1.17 18.41 -11.47
CA ASN A 139 -2.09 17.38 -11.91
C ASN A 139 -2.95 16.94 -10.73
N LEU A 140 -4.26 16.90 -10.94
CA LEU A 140 -5.19 16.29 -10.01
C LEU A 140 -5.83 15.10 -10.70
N THR A 141 -5.83 13.94 -10.03
CA THR A 141 -6.49 12.74 -10.54
C THR A 141 -7.45 12.25 -9.49
N ARG A 142 -8.72 12.04 -9.88
CA ARG A 142 -9.62 11.18 -9.11
C ARG A 142 -9.73 9.82 -9.80
N ALA A 143 -9.83 8.77 -9.01
CA ALA A 143 -10.07 7.43 -9.51
C ALA A 143 -11.14 6.73 -8.66
N PHE A 144 -12.14 6.18 -9.33
CA PHE A 144 -13.09 5.25 -8.75
C PHE A 144 -12.72 3.84 -9.22
N VAL A 145 -12.48 2.94 -8.27
CA VAL A 145 -12.00 1.58 -8.53
C VAL A 145 -12.94 0.59 -7.89
N VAL A 146 -13.43 -0.39 -8.64
CA VAL A 146 -14.23 -1.49 -8.09
C VAL A 146 -13.45 -2.79 -8.25
N GLU A 147 -13.14 -3.43 -7.13
CA GLU A 147 -12.54 -4.77 -7.10
C GLU A 147 -13.64 -5.81 -6.85
N GLN A 148 -13.83 -6.71 -7.81
CA GLN A 148 -14.73 -7.86 -7.69
C GLN A 148 -13.91 -9.14 -7.64
N LYS A 149 -14.16 -9.97 -6.62
CA LYS A 149 -13.46 -11.23 -6.42
C LYS A 149 -14.43 -12.37 -6.17
N VAL A 150 -14.09 -13.52 -6.72
CA VAL A 150 -14.67 -14.82 -6.39
C VAL A 150 -13.55 -15.76 -6.03
N VAL A 151 -13.63 -16.38 -4.86
CA VAL A 151 -12.69 -17.39 -4.38
C VAL A 151 -13.47 -18.65 -4.08
N VAL A 152 -13.11 -19.77 -4.71
CA VAL A 152 -13.72 -21.08 -4.47
C VAL A 152 -12.65 -22.13 -4.23
N ASN A 153 -12.93 -23.11 -3.40
CA ASN A 153 -11.97 -24.16 -3.09
C ASN A 153 -12.56 -25.58 -3.05
N SER A 154 -11.68 -26.58 -3.09
CA SER A 154 -12.05 -28.01 -3.13
C SER A 154 -12.74 -28.52 -1.86
N LYS A 155 -12.66 -27.79 -0.74
CA LYS A 155 -13.36 -28.11 0.52
C LYS A 155 -14.79 -27.54 0.60
N GLY A 156 -15.22 -26.81 -0.43
CA GLY A 156 -16.56 -26.23 -0.53
C GLY A 156 -16.65 -24.76 -0.11
N GLY A 157 -15.54 -24.14 0.32
CA GLY A 157 -15.53 -22.71 0.60
C GLY A 157 -15.78 -21.89 -0.67
N LYS A 158 -16.59 -20.84 -0.54
CA LYS A 158 -17.03 -19.97 -1.64
C LYS A 158 -17.25 -18.55 -1.14
N VAL A 159 -16.37 -17.63 -1.49
CA VAL A 159 -16.52 -16.22 -1.10
C VAL A 159 -16.61 -15.33 -2.33
N ILE A 160 -17.57 -14.42 -2.31
CA ILE A 160 -17.75 -13.37 -3.31
C ILE A 160 -17.60 -12.01 -2.62
N GLN A 161 -16.84 -11.09 -3.19
CA GLN A 161 -16.78 -9.71 -2.71
C GLN A 161 -16.74 -8.71 -3.86
N SER A 162 -17.33 -7.53 -3.65
CA SER A 162 -17.29 -6.38 -4.56
C SER A 162 -17.06 -5.13 -3.73
N ILE A 163 -15.90 -4.49 -3.87
CA ILE A 163 -15.45 -3.39 -3.00
C ILE A 163 -15.10 -2.15 -3.85
N PRO A 164 -15.86 -1.04 -3.72
CA PRO A 164 -15.55 0.24 -4.35
C PRO A 164 -14.59 1.08 -3.51
N SER A 165 -13.57 1.64 -4.16
CA SER A 165 -12.62 2.59 -3.58
C SER A 165 -12.61 3.88 -4.37
N PHE A 166 -12.47 5.00 -3.68
CA PHE A 166 -12.30 6.32 -4.27
C PHE A 166 -10.92 6.86 -3.89
N LEU A 167 -10.18 7.35 -4.87
CA LEU A 167 -8.84 7.89 -4.70
C LEU A 167 -8.76 9.31 -5.26
N ILE A 168 -8.01 10.16 -4.59
CA ILE A 168 -7.61 11.49 -5.04
C ILE A 168 -6.09 11.58 -4.96
N SER A 169 -5.47 11.96 -6.06
CA SER A 169 -4.03 12.18 -6.16
C SER A 169 -3.78 13.60 -6.62
N TYR A 170 -3.01 14.36 -5.83
CA TYR A 170 -2.45 15.64 -6.21
C TYR A 170 -0.97 15.47 -6.50
N SER A 171 -0.52 16.01 -7.63
CA SER A 171 0.89 16.10 -7.93
C SER A 171 1.29 17.45 -8.50
N HIS A 172 2.51 17.87 -8.19
CA HIS A 172 3.08 19.11 -8.71
C HIS A 172 4.55 18.93 -9.10
N GLY A 173 5.00 19.80 -10.00
CA GLY A 173 6.34 19.76 -10.56
C GLY A 173 6.43 18.96 -11.86
N TYR A 174 7.59 19.04 -12.52
CA TYR A 174 7.82 18.35 -13.79
C TYR A 174 8.43 16.98 -13.56
N ALA A 175 8.09 16.03 -14.44
CA ALA A 175 8.85 14.79 -14.56
C ALA A 175 10.35 15.11 -14.75
N PRO A 176 11.26 14.35 -14.12
CA PRO A 176 11.04 13.06 -13.45
C PRO A 176 10.90 13.13 -11.92
N ILE A 177 10.70 14.31 -11.32
CA ILE A 177 10.63 14.46 -9.85
C ILE A 177 9.27 15.05 -9.43
N PRO A 178 8.14 14.42 -9.79
CA PRO A 178 6.86 14.87 -9.27
C PRO A 178 6.79 14.56 -7.78
N THR A 179 6.27 15.51 -7.01
CA THR A 179 5.80 15.27 -5.65
C THR A 179 4.34 14.83 -5.73
N ASN A 180 3.90 13.94 -4.84
CA ASN A 180 2.54 13.41 -4.86
C ASN A 180 1.92 13.42 -3.45
N ARG A 181 0.61 13.61 -3.39
CA ARG A 181 -0.26 13.38 -2.22
C ARG A 181 -1.39 12.49 -2.64
N ASN A 182 -1.57 11.38 -1.94
CA ASN A 182 -2.61 10.40 -2.26
C ASN A 182 -3.51 10.22 -1.04
N LEU A 183 -4.80 10.30 -1.28
CA LEU A 183 -5.85 9.88 -0.36
C LEU A 183 -6.67 8.82 -1.09
N GLY A 184 -7.01 7.74 -0.40
CA GLY A 184 -7.83 6.69 -0.99
C GLY A 184 -8.55 5.94 0.10
N VAL A 185 -9.84 5.66 -0.07
CA VAL A 185 -10.67 4.97 0.92
C VAL A 185 -11.73 4.13 0.22
N VAL A 186 -12.34 3.19 0.94
CA VAL A 186 -13.56 2.53 0.48
C VAL A 186 -14.71 3.53 0.55
N CYS A 187 -15.40 3.74 -0.58
CA CYS A 187 -16.55 4.65 -0.67
C CYS A 187 -17.76 3.90 -1.19
N THR A 188 -18.80 3.82 -0.36
CA THR A 188 -20.00 3.01 -0.60
C THR A 188 -21.28 3.83 -0.78
N SER A 189 -21.21 5.15 -0.63
CA SER A 189 -22.36 6.04 -0.74
C SER A 189 -21.98 7.43 -1.24
N ASP A 190 -22.97 8.19 -1.74
CA ASP A 190 -22.75 9.60 -2.08
C ASP A 190 -22.43 10.47 -0.86
N GLU A 191 -22.82 10.04 0.35
CA GLU A 191 -22.44 10.72 1.58
C GLU A 191 -20.95 10.54 1.87
N ASP A 192 -20.42 9.33 1.62
CA ASP A 192 -18.99 9.04 1.68
C ASP A 192 -18.24 9.96 0.72
N VAL A 193 -18.72 10.10 -0.53
CA VAL A 193 -18.11 10.99 -1.52
C VAL A 193 -18.11 12.44 -1.03
N ARG A 194 -19.23 12.95 -0.51
CA ARG A 194 -19.33 14.34 0.01
C ARG A 194 -18.40 14.62 1.18
N ARG A 195 -18.13 13.62 2.03
CA ARG A 195 -17.30 13.80 3.22
C ARG A 195 -15.81 13.52 2.96
N LEU A 196 -15.39 13.13 1.75
CA LEU A 196 -13.97 12.94 1.41
C LEU A 196 -13.03 14.08 1.83
N PRO A 197 -13.41 15.38 1.77
CA PRO A 197 -12.56 16.47 2.26
C PRO A 197 -12.17 16.36 3.75
N THR A 198 -12.91 15.62 4.59
CA THR A 198 -12.51 15.41 5.99
C THR A 198 -11.17 14.68 6.12
N LEU A 199 -10.75 13.96 5.06
CA LEU A 199 -9.47 13.25 5.03
C LEU A 199 -8.26 14.18 4.86
N ILE A 200 -8.47 15.47 4.50
CA ILE A 200 -7.41 16.48 4.37
C ILE A 200 -6.58 16.61 5.64
N LYS A 201 -7.22 16.46 6.81
CA LYS A 201 -6.54 16.54 8.12
C LYS A 201 -5.47 15.47 8.35
N TYR A 202 -5.37 14.48 7.46
CA TYR A 202 -4.35 13.43 7.51
C TYR A 202 -3.29 13.54 6.41
N LEU A 203 -3.36 14.56 5.55
CA LEU A 203 -2.32 14.82 4.56
C LEU A 203 -1.00 15.24 5.23
N ALA A 204 0.13 14.79 4.68
CA ALA A 204 1.43 15.24 5.15
C ALA A 204 1.54 16.79 5.06
N ASP A 205 1.68 17.44 6.23
CA ASP A 205 1.65 18.88 6.39
C ASP A 205 2.95 19.39 7.04
N PRO A 206 3.85 20.00 6.24
CA PRO A 206 5.11 20.53 6.74
C PRO A 206 4.97 21.91 7.42
N THR A 207 3.77 22.50 7.48
CA THR A 207 3.54 23.81 8.11
C THR A 207 3.37 23.67 9.63
N LEU A 208 3.86 24.66 10.39
CA LEU A 208 3.76 24.63 11.85
C LEU A 208 2.34 24.90 12.34
N ASP A 209 1.59 25.73 11.62
CA ASP A 209 0.21 26.12 11.90
C ASP A 209 -0.83 25.15 11.35
N LYS A 210 -0.37 24.07 10.70
CA LYS A 210 -1.21 22.99 10.15
C LYS A 210 -2.25 23.48 9.15
N ARG A 211 -1.94 24.55 8.40
CA ARG A 211 -2.90 25.20 7.49
C ARG A 211 -3.36 24.31 6.34
N ILE A 212 -2.57 23.32 5.93
CA ILE A 212 -3.01 22.34 4.91
C ILE A 212 -4.03 21.38 5.53
N LYS A 213 -3.77 20.84 6.73
CA LYS A 213 -4.69 19.95 7.44
C LYS A 213 -5.99 20.63 7.89
N ASN A 214 -5.94 21.95 8.11
CA ASN A 214 -7.09 22.75 8.53
C ASN A 214 -7.95 23.27 7.36
N ALA A 215 -7.56 23.03 6.11
CA ALA A 215 -8.32 23.46 4.95
C ALA A 215 -9.69 22.76 4.85
N GLU A 216 -10.70 23.49 4.37
CA GLU A 216 -12.09 23.01 4.26
C GLU A 216 -12.36 22.29 2.93
N SER A 217 -11.48 22.45 1.94
CA SER A 217 -11.63 21.90 0.59
C SER A 217 -10.32 21.40 0.01
N PHE A 218 -10.40 20.53 -0.99
CA PHE A 218 -9.22 20.01 -1.68
C PHE A 218 -8.42 21.15 -2.34
N SER A 219 -9.10 22.08 -3.01
CA SER A 219 -8.43 23.21 -3.65
C SER A 219 -7.70 24.11 -2.67
N GLU A 220 -8.29 24.38 -1.51
CA GLU A 220 -7.63 25.17 -0.46
C GLU A 220 -6.38 24.45 0.06
N ALA A 221 -6.49 23.15 0.39
CA ALA A 221 -5.35 22.35 0.83
C ALA A 221 -4.22 22.29 -0.23
N PHE A 222 -4.59 22.11 -1.50
CA PHE A 222 -3.64 22.04 -2.60
C PHE A 222 -3.07 23.41 -2.98
N HIS A 223 -3.79 24.51 -2.74
CA HIS A 223 -3.28 25.87 -2.89
C HIS A 223 -2.16 26.14 -1.90
N GLU A 224 -2.36 25.77 -0.62
CA GLU A 224 -1.34 25.87 0.41
C GLU A 224 -0.10 25.03 0.07
N LEU A 225 -0.30 23.77 -0.37
CA LEU A 225 0.79 22.92 -0.84
C LEU A 225 1.54 23.53 -2.05
N HIS A 226 0.82 24.09 -3.02
CA HIS A 226 1.42 24.77 -4.16
C HIS A 226 2.23 26.01 -3.72
N GLY A 227 1.73 26.78 -2.75
CA GLY A 227 2.39 27.97 -2.22
C GLY A 227 3.78 27.69 -1.62
N ILE A 228 3.98 26.49 -1.06
CA ILE A 228 5.24 26.06 -0.45
C ILE A 228 6.10 25.17 -1.37
N ALA A 229 5.65 24.86 -2.58
CA ALA A 229 6.32 23.90 -3.48
C ALA A 229 7.66 24.39 -4.06
N GLY A 230 7.83 25.70 -4.22
CA GLY A 230 8.97 26.28 -4.92
C GLY A 230 10.29 26.19 -4.13
N LEU A 231 11.34 25.64 -4.77
CA LEU A 231 12.67 25.45 -4.16
C LEU A 231 13.24 26.76 -3.62
N LYS A 232 13.66 26.76 -2.35
CA LYS A 232 14.27 27.91 -1.66
C LYS A 232 15.78 27.73 -1.49
N TYR A 233 16.23 26.51 -1.24
CA TYR A 233 17.64 26.20 -1.02
C TYR A 233 18.11 25.08 -1.96
N GLY A 234 19.22 25.32 -2.65
CA GLY A 234 19.89 24.37 -3.54
C GLY A 234 20.80 23.38 -2.79
N SER A 235 21.09 23.62 -1.52
CA SER A 235 21.86 22.69 -0.67
C SER A 235 21.48 22.81 0.81
N LEU A 236 22.00 21.88 1.64
CA LEU A 236 21.84 21.93 3.10
C LEU A 236 22.58 23.12 3.72
N GLU A 237 23.75 23.47 3.20
CA GLU A 237 24.54 24.61 3.67
C GLU A 237 23.83 25.95 3.42
N GLU A 238 23.21 26.11 2.23
CA GLU A 238 22.39 27.28 1.92
C GLU A 238 21.18 27.41 2.86
N ALA A 239 20.62 26.27 3.29
CA ALA A 239 19.55 26.19 4.29
C ALA A 239 20.02 26.47 5.73
N GLY A 240 21.31 26.78 5.93
CA GLY A 240 21.91 26.98 7.24
C GLY A 240 21.98 25.71 8.07
N ILE A 241 21.91 24.54 7.44
CA ILE A 241 22.04 23.24 8.10
C ILE A 241 23.54 22.88 8.10
N PRO A 242 24.18 22.73 9.27
CA PRO A 242 25.59 22.38 9.33
C PRO A 242 25.83 21.02 8.68
N LEU A 243 26.93 20.89 7.94
CA LEU A 243 27.38 19.58 7.46
C LEU A 243 27.77 18.71 8.66
N SER A 244 26.84 17.87 9.08
CA SER A 244 27.00 16.83 10.09
C SER A 244 27.05 15.45 9.43
N GLU A 245 27.62 14.48 10.14
CA GLU A 245 27.51 13.07 9.74
C GLU A 245 26.09 12.52 9.97
N LEU A 246 25.37 13.06 10.97
CA LEU A 246 24.05 12.59 11.39
C LEU A 246 23.09 13.76 11.65
N TYR A 247 21.81 13.58 11.30
CA TYR A 247 20.74 14.55 11.41
C TYR A 247 19.48 13.93 12.00
N ASP A 248 18.71 14.74 12.72
CA ASP A 248 17.34 14.39 13.09
C ASP A 248 16.42 14.74 11.92
N VAL A 249 15.61 13.78 11.51
CA VAL A 249 14.72 13.92 10.37
C VAL A 249 13.29 13.60 10.76
N VAL A 250 12.34 14.41 10.31
CA VAL A 250 10.92 14.24 10.56
C VAL A 250 10.27 13.66 9.32
N MET A 251 9.80 12.43 9.42
CA MET A 251 9.03 11.72 8.39
C MET A 251 7.55 12.07 8.56
N LEU A 252 6.99 12.78 7.58
CA LEU A 252 5.58 13.20 7.55
C LEU A 252 4.67 12.17 6.88
N SER A 253 5.13 10.94 6.67
CA SER A 253 4.34 9.87 6.08
C SER A 253 4.69 8.51 6.66
N GLY A 254 3.79 7.53 6.46
CA GLY A 254 3.97 6.16 6.93
C GLY A 254 4.72 5.24 5.97
N ILE A 255 5.07 5.70 4.76
CA ILE A 255 5.82 4.89 3.79
C ILE A 255 7.10 4.29 4.41
N PRO A 256 7.96 5.05 5.12
CA PRO A 256 9.15 4.47 5.74
C PRO A 256 8.83 3.36 6.74
N VAL A 257 7.77 3.51 7.53
CA VAL A 257 7.36 2.46 8.49
C VAL A 257 6.97 1.19 7.74
N HIS A 258 6.18 1.31 6.67
CA HIS A 258 5.77 0.18 5.83
C HIS A 258 6.99 -0.52 5.18
N GLU A 259 7.82 0.26 4.50
CA GLU A 259 8.93 -0.27 3.70
C GLU A 259 10.08 -0.80 4.57
N ILE A 260 10.40 -0.11 5.67
CA ILE A 260 11.61 -0.38 6.47
C ILE A 260 11.31 -1.32 7.63
N PHE A 261 10.11 -1.27 8.21
CA PHE A 261 9.73 -2.13 9.34
C PHE A 261 8.69 -3.16 8.94
N GLY A 262 7.61 -2.74 8.28
CA GLY A 262 6.44 -3.56 7.96
C GLY A 262 6.78 -4.84 7.20
N HIS A 263 7.53 -4.75 6.09
CA HIS A 263 7.86 -5.93 5.28
C HIS A 263 8.66 -7.01 6.03
N HIS A 264 9.38 -6.67 7.09
CA HIS A 264 10.06 -7.68 7.91
C HIS A 264 9.10 -8.56 8.71
N PHE A 265 7.83 -8.16 8.82
CA PHE A 265 6.79 -8.95 9.47
C PHE A 265 5.97 -9.79 8.50
N GLU A 266 6.27 -9.77 7.20
CA GLU A 266 5.71 -10.70 6.23
C GLU A 266 6.55 -11.97 6.16
N GLU A 267 5.93 -13.13 6.39
CA GLU A 267 6.64 -14.40 6.25
C GLU A 267 7.15 -14.61 4.80
N PRO A 268 8.38 -15.13 4.63
CA PRO A 268 8.90 -15.45 3.31
C PRO A 268 8.32 -16.76 2.79
N ILE A 269 7.96 -16.77 1.49
CA ILE A 269 7.49 -17.98 0.78
C ILE A 269 8.66 -18.82 0.23
N LYS A 270 9.73 -18.16 -0.26
CA LYS A 270 10.89 -18.87 -0.81
C LYS A 270 11.69 -19.53 0.31
N LEU A 271 12.34 -20.66 -0.03
CA LEU A 271 13.26 -21.34 0.88
C LEU A 271 14.24 -20.34 1.45
N LEU A 272 14.13 -20.10 2.76
CA LEU A 272 15.10 -19.34 3.53
C LEU A 272 16.49 -19.93 3.26
N ASP A 273 17.40 -19.08 2.78
CA ASP A 273 18.77 -19.49 2.50
C ASP A 273 19.46 -19.92 3.81
N PHE A 274 20.32 -20.93 3.71
CA PHE A 274 21.04 -21.45 4.88
C PHE A 274 21.94 -20.36 5.47
N GLY A 275 21.68 -19.97 6.73
CA GLY A 275 22.53 -19.05 7.49
C GLY A 275 22.00 -17.61 7.59
N GLU A 276 20.94 -17.27 6.86
CA GLU A 276 20.27 -15.98 7.03
C GLU A 276 19.37 -15.98 8.27
N SER A 277 19.19 -14.80 8.87
CA SER A 277 18.23 -14.62 9.96
C SER A 277 17.50 -13.30 9.79
N GLY A 278 16.21 -13.29 10.14
CA GLY A 278 15.38 -12.10 10.03
C GLY A 278 15.95 -10.92 10.83
N THR A 279 15.66 -9.70 10.37
CA THR A 279 15.99 -8.47 11.11
C THR A 279 15.30 -8.47 12.46
N PHE A 280 14.02 -8.87 12.50
CA PHE A 280 13.20 -9.05 13.68
C PHE A 280 12.89 -10.53 13.90
N LYS A 281 12.91 -10.97 15.16
CA LYS A 281 12.61 -12.35 15.56
C LYS A 281 11.51 -12.36 16.62
N SER A 282 10.68 -13.39 16.61
CA SER A 282 9.66 -13.61 17.64
C SER A 282 10.28 -13.59 19.03
N GLY A 283 9.67 -12.80 19.92
CA GLY A 283 10.11 -12.59 21.29
C GLY A 283 11.34 -11.67 21.45
N GLN A 284 11.89 -11.12 20.36
CA GLN A 284 12.99 -10.15 20.42
C GLN A 284 12.55 -8.90 21.18
N THR A 285 13.39 -8.46 22.12
CA THR A 285 13.21 -7.17 22.78
C THR A 285 13.54 -6.03 21.81
N ILE A 286 12.64 -5.06 21.75
CA ILE A 286 12.83 -3.77 21.09
C ILE A 286 13.13 -2.73 22.17
N GLN A 287 14.15 -1.91 21.93
CA GLN A 287 14.59 -0.92 22.91
C GLN A 287 13.52 0.14 23.17
N ASN A 288 12.89 0.63 22.10
CA ASN A 288 11.73 1.51 22.19
C ASN A 288 10.51 0.67 22.60
N LYS A 289 10.01 0.94 23.82
CA LYS A 289 8.90 0.17 24.42
C LYS A 289 7.53 0.76 24.11
N ASP A 290 7.52 2.00 23.66
CA ASP A 290 6.33 2.84 23.57
C ASP A 290 5.66 2.72 22.20
N ILE A 291 6.35 2.15 21.22
CA ILE A 291 5.82 1.89 19.88
C ILE A 291 4.92 0.65 19.82
N ILE A 292 3.85 0.79 19.06
CA ILE A 292 2.96 -0.27 18.61
C ILE A 292 2.99 -0.27 17.09
N LEU A 293 3.36 -1.41 16.51
CA LEU A 293 3.30 -1.63 15.06
C LEU A 293 2.30 -2.76 14.81
N SER A 294 1.30 -2.52 13.96
CA SER A 294 0.36 -3.56 13.52
C SER A 294 0.05 -3.45 12.03
N ASP A 295 -0.50 -4.53 11.48
CA ASP A 295 -1.21 -4.53 10.21
C ASP A 295 -2.71 -4.70 10.49
N ASN A 296 -3.52 -3.72 10.11
CA ASN A 296 -4.95 -3.72 10.37
C ASN A 296 -5.76 -3.58 9.06
N PRO A 297 -6.21 -4.69 8.46
CA PRO A 297 -6.99 -4.62 7.22
C PRO A 297 -8.35 -3.95 7.41
N ARG A 298 -8.81 -3.76 8.66
CA ARG A 298 -10.09 -3.16 9.02
C ARG A 298 -9.90 -1.78 9.66
N GLN A 299 -8.75 -1.14 9.47
CA GLN A 299 -8.53 0.21 9.98
C GLN A 299 -9.60 1.15 9.41
N GLU A 300 -10.18 1.95 10.30
CA GLU A 300 -11.11 3.01 9.95
C GLU A 300 -10.50 4.37 10.26
N ILE A 301 -10.77 5.34 9.40
CA ILE A 301 -10.41 6.75 9.55
C ILE A 301 -11.64 7.59 9.21
N GLU A 302 -12.14 8.40 10.14
CA GLU A 302 -13.40 9.17 9.91
C GLU A 302 -14.55 8.30 9.38
N ASP A 303 -14.71 7.11 9.97
CA ASP A 303 -15.69 6.08 9.58
C ASP A 303 -15.51 5.51 8.15
N PHE A 304 -14.44 5.88 7.44
CA PHE A 304 -14.04 5.24 6.20
C PHE A 304 -13.15 4.05 6.47
N ARG A 305 -13.39 2.94 5.77
CA ARG A 305 -12.40 1.86 5.66
C ARG A 305 -11.26 2.31 4.74
N VAL A 306 -10.03 2.03 5.15
CA VAL A 306 -8.82 2.39 4.40
C VAL A 306 -8.70 1.68 3.05
N GLN A 307 -7.87 2.22 2.16
CA GLN A 307 -7.52 1.54 0.90
C GLN A 307 -6.70 0.28 1.19
N GLY A 308 -7.03 -0.84 0.54
CA GLY A 308 -6.42 -2.16 0.84
C GLY A 308 -7.27 -3.04 1.76
N PHE A 309 -8.40 -2.53 2.24
CA PHE A 309 -9.45 -3.33 2.88
C PHE A 309 -9.96 -4.41 1.91
N THR A 310 -9.99 -5.65 2.38
CA THR A 310 -10.79 -6.74 1.77
C THR A 310 -11.39 -7.59 2.89
N HIS A 311 -12.55 -8.20 2.65
CA HIS A 311 -13.20 -9.05 3.66
C HIS A 311 -12.43 -10.34 3.87
N VAL A 312 -11.90 -10.89 2.78
CA VAL A 312 -11.13 -12.14 2.76
C VAL A 312 -9.82 -12.01 1.98
N ASP A 313 -8.91 -12.93 2.27
CA ASP A 313 -7.66 -13.14 1.55
C ASP A 313 -7.86 -13.98 0.26
N ALA A 314 -6.77 -14.29 -0.44
CA ALA A 314 -6.79 -15.05 -1.69
C ALA A 314 -7.20 -16.52 -1.53
N TYR A 315 -7.34 -17.03 -0.31
CA TYR A 315 -7.80 -18.39 -0.02
C TYR A 315 -9.22 -18.40 0.56
N GLY A 316 -9.84 -17.22 0.73
CA GLY A 316 -11.20 -17.06 1.27
C GLY A 316 -11.24 -16.93 2.80
N ARG A 317 -10.09 -16.74 3.47
CA ARG A 317 -10.06 -16.58 4.93
C ARG A 317 -10.32 -15.14 5.31
N ARG A 318 -11.12 -14.91 6.34
CA ARG A 318 -11.39 -13.57 6.87
C ARG A 318 -10.10 -12.89 7.30
N ARG A 319 -9.99 -11.60 6.98
CA ARG A 319 -8.84 -10.78 7.36
C ARG A 319 -9.02 -10.18 8.74
N GLU A 320 -7.98 -10.26 9.55
CA GLU A 320 -7.92 -9.80 10.93
C GLU A 320 -6.67 -8.96 11.19
N GLU A 321 -6.72 -8.13 12.23
CA GLU A 321 -5.57 -7.36 12.67
C GLU A 321 -4.46 -8.28 13.18
N ARG A 322 -3.21 -7.91 12.88
CA ARG A 322 -2.02 -8.51 13.46
C ARG A 322 -1.11 -7.46 14.07
N VAL A 323 -0.94 -7.52 15.39
CA VAL A 323 0.09 -6.76 16.09
C VAL A 323 1.45 -7.42 15.87
N HIS A 324 2.44 -6.61 15.50
CA HIS A 324 3.82 -7.01 15.22
C HIS A 324 4.76 -6.66 16.36
N ILE A 325 4.68 -5.43 16.86
CA ILE A 325 5.48 -4.93 17.98
C ILE A 325 4.54 -4.34 19.01
N LYS A 326 4.74 -4.70 20.28
CA LYS A 326 4.03 -4.12 21.43
C LYS A 326 4.84 -4.33 22.71
N ASP A 327 4.78 -3.36 23.63
CA ASP A 327 5.43 -3.42 24.94
C ASP A 327 6.94 -3.72 24.85
N GLY A 328 7.60 -3.15 23.83
CA GLY A 328 9.02 -3.37 23.55
C GLY A 328 9.36 -4.80 23.15
N LYS A 329 8.44 -5.53 22.51
CA LYS A 329 8.69 -6.89 22.02
C LYS A 329 8.09 -7.12 20.65
N VAL A 330 8.75 -7.97 19.87
CA VAL A 330 8.19 -8.58 18.67
C VAL A 330 7.23 -9.70 19.07
N VAL A 331 5.96 -9.57 18.68
CA VAL A 331 4.86 -10.44 19.14
C VAL A 331 4.17 -11.23 18.02
N GLY A 332 4.25 -10.81 16.76
CA GLY A 332 3.53 -11.48 15.68
C GLY A 332 4.02 -11.16 14.28
N PHE A 333 3.72 -12.04 13.34
CA PHE A 333 4.06 -11.95 11.91
C PHE A 333 2.82 -12.26 11.07
N LEU A 334 2.80 -11.79 9.83
CA LEU A 334 1.80 -12.12 8.81
C LEU A 334 2.13 -13.48 8.19
N GLY A 335 1.23 -14.45 8.36
CA GLY A 335 1.40 -15.85 7.97
C GLY A 335 1.51 -16.10 6.47
N SER A 336 2.25 -17.15 6.06
CA SER A 336 2.35 -17.64 4.67
C SER A 336 1.73 -19.01 4.46
N GLU A 337 1.18 -19.36 3.30
CA GLU A 337 0.77 -20.74 3.02
C GLU A 337 1.96 -21.72 3.00
N TYR A 338 3.13 -21.14 2.72
CA TYR A 338 4.33 -21.84 2.34
C TYR A 338 5.51 -21.39 3.21
N ALA A 339 6.16 -22.34 3.85
CA ALA A 339 7.43 -22.18 4.54
C ALA A 339 7.89 -23.54 5.07
N ASP A 340 9.20 -23.78 5.06
CA ASP A 340 9.80 -24.94 5.74
C ASP A 340 9.78 -24.68 7.26
N PRO A 341 9.04 -25.46 8.07
CA PRO A 341 8.91 -25.22 9.51
C PRO A 341 10.24 -25.18 10.26
N GLU A 342 11.23 -26.00 9.87
CA GLU A 342 12.53 -26.05 10.55
C GLU A 342 13.34 -24.78 10.28
N LYS A 343 13.31 -24.29 9.04
CA LYS A 343 13.96 -23.03 8.67
C LYS A 343 13.24 -21.82 9.26
N PHE A 344 11.94 -21.92 9.47
CA PHE A 344 11.12 -20.86 10.04
C PHE A 344 11.53 -20.53 11.48
N LYS A 345 11.75 -21.58 12.28
CA LYS A 345 12.33 -21.46 13.62
C LYS A 345 13.72 -20.82 13.59
N GLN A 346 14.58 -21.20 12.65
CA GLN A 346 15.90 -20.60 12.53
C GLN A 346 15.86 -19.11 12.16
N PHE A 347 15.01 -18.74 11.20
CA PHE A 347 15.00 -17.39 10.63
C PHE A 347 14.26 -16.37 11.50
N LEU A 348 13.05 -16.71 11.98
CA LEU A 348 12.20 -15.82 12.78
C LEU A 348 12.14 -16.19 14.27
N ASN A 349 12.77 -17.29 14.72
CA ASN A 349 12.55 -17.82 16.08
C ASN A 349 11.07 -18.16 16.36
N LEU A 350 10.34 -18.61 15.34
CA LEU A 350 8.91 -18.83 15.41
C LEU A 350 8.58 -20.32 15.31
N GLU A 351 7.97 -20.87 16.38
CA GLU A 351 7.60 -22.30 16.46
C GLU A 351 6.32 -22.61 15.65
N ARG A 352 5.41 -21.63 15.53
CA ARG A 352 4.17 -21.75 14.77
C ARG A 352 3.82 -20.42 14.12
N SER A 353 3.41 -20.49 12.86
CA SER A 353 2.84 -19.38 12.11
C SER A 353 1.35 -19.24 12.41
N GLU A 354 0.93 -18.03 12.77
CA GLU A 354 -0.48 -17.69 12.91
C GLU A 354 -1.00 -17.03 11.63
N PHE A 355 -2.26 -17.31 11.29
CA PHE A 355 -2.89 -16.86 10.05
C PHE A 355 -4.01 -15.90 10.37
N VAL A 356 -3.96 -14.72 9.74
CA VAL A 356 -4.94 -13.64 9.93
C VAL A 356 -5.55 -13.19 8.59
N GLY A 357 -5.55 -14.06 7.59
CA GLY A 357 -6.07 -13.73 6.26
C GLY A 357 -5.25 -12.62 5.58
N ASN A 358 -3.95 -12.81 5.45
CA ASN A 358 -3.05 -11.79 4.88
C ASN A 358 -2.42 -12.22 3.54
N ALA A 359 -2.86 -13.34 2.96
CA ALA A 359 -2.45 -13.75 1.63
C ALA A 359 -3.15 -12.90 0.57
N SER A 360 -2.48 -11.88 0.06
CA SER A 360 -3.09 -10.93 -0.88
C SER A 360 -2.69 -11.21 -2.31
N GLN A 361 -3.66 -11.01 -3.19
CA GLN A 361 -3.53 -11.01 -4.64
C GLN A 361 -4.48 -9.92 -5.14
N HIS A 362 -3.99 -8.89 -5.84
CA HIS A 362 -4.82 -7.78 -6.30
C HIS A 362 -4.85 -7.70 -7.82
N ASN A 363 -3.89 -7.00 -8.42
CA ASN A 363 -3.84 -6.86 -9.87
C ASN A 363 -2.92 -7.94 -10.46
N GLY A 364 -3.37 -8.54 -11.55
CA GLY A 364 -2.57 -9.46 -12.32
C GLY A 364 -2.71 -10.93 -11.95
N ILE A 365 -1.99 -11.69 -12.74
CA ILE A 365 -1.97 -13.14 -12.77
C ILE A 365 -1.15 -13.73 -11.59
N PHE A 366 -0.40 -12.90 -10.87
CA PHE A 366 0.62 -13.24 -9.86
C PHE A 366 0.17 -14.16 -8.73
N PHE A 367 1.12 -14.89 -8.15
CA PHE A 367 0.89 -15.83 -7.06
C PHE A 367 0.51 -15.10 -5.76
N PRO A 368 -0.45 -15.61 -4.96
CA PRO A 368 -0.77 -15.03 -3.65
C PRO A 368 0.42 -15.02 -2.69
N GLN A 369 0.61 -13.93 -1.95
CA GLN A 369 1.71 -13.81 -0.98
C GLN A 369 1.25 -13.17 0.33
N PRO A 370 1.94 -13.41 1.47
CA PRO A 370 1.77 -12.62 2.67
C PRO A 370 2.05 -11.16 2.38
N ARG A 371 1.04 -10.31 2.54
CA ARG A 371 1.11 -8.88 2.32
C ARG A 371 0.40 -8.12 3.42
N MET A 372 1.00 -7.00 3.81
CA MET A 372 0.33 -5.97 4.59
C MET A 372 -0.89 -5.39 3.85
N SER A 373 -1.80 -4.81 4.62
CA SER A 373 -2.97 -4.05 4.18
C SER A 373 -2.84 -2.60 4.61
N CYS A 374 -3.03 -2.31 5.89
CA CYS A 374 -2.83 -1.01 6.48
C CYS A 374 -1.84 -1.12 7.62
N THR A 375 -0.65 -0.57 7.41
CA THR A 375 0.37 -0.48 8.46
C THR A 375 -0.03 0.62 9.43
N VAL A 376 -0.26 0.24 10.68
CA VAL A 376 -0.57 1.16 11.78
C VAL A 376 0.65 1.30 12.66
N PHE A 377 1.02 2.55 12.97
CA PHE A 377 2.15 2.86 13.82
C PHE A 377 1.78 3.92 14.82
N ASP A 378 1.68 3.50 16.08
CA ASP A 378 1.06 4.23 17.17
C ASP A 378 1.94 4.15 18.44
N GLY A 379 1.65 4.99 19.40
CA GLY A 379 2.34 5.10 20.67
C GLY A 379 2.18 6.50 21.28
N PRO A 380 2.72 6.72 22.49
CA PRO A 380 2.84 8.05 23.08
C PRO A 380 3.49 9.04 22.11
N SER A 381 2.85 10.19 21.93
CA SER A 381 3.37 11.30 21.11
C SER A 381 4.02 12.39 21.96
N GLU A 382 4.96 13.09 21.35
CA GLU A 382 5.66 14.23 21.94
C GLU A 382 5.48 15.48 21.06
N ASP A 383 5.44 16.64 21.72
CA ASP A 383 5.53 17.94 21.05
C ASP A 383 7.01 18.31 20.91
N VAL A 384 7.47 18.43 19.67
CA VAL A 384 8.88 18.66 19.33
C VAL A 384 9.00 19.96 18.54
N ASP A 385 9.95 20.80 18.95
CA ASP A 385 10.30 22.00 18.19
C ASP A 385 10.91 21.61 16.82
N LEU A 386 10.15 21.92 15.78
CA LEU A 386 10.49 21.64 14.39
C LEU A 386 11.44 22.68 13.79
N GLU A 387 11.69 23.82 14.45
CA GLU A 387 12.60 24.85 13.94
C GLU A 387 14.00 24.28 13.66
N GLY A 388 14.47 24.48 12.43
CA GLY A 388 15.75 23.96 11.95
C GLY A 388 15.81 22.45 11.69
N LYS A 389 14.72 21.69 11.88
CA LYS A 389 14.64 20.26 11.55
C LYS A 389 14.40 20.05 10.06
N LEU A 390 14.82 18.89 9.56
CA LEU A 390 14.53 18.42 8.20
C LEU A 390 13.19 17.68 8.19
N LEU A 391 12.24 18.18 7.40
CA LEU A 391 10.92 17.58 7.23
C LEU A 391 10.88 16.91 5.85
N LEU A 392 10.49 15.64 5.81
CA LEU A 392 10.48 14.82 4.62
C LEU A 392 9.06 14.33 4.38
N VAL A 393 8.64 14.33 3.11
CA VAL A 393 7.50 13.56 2.64
C VAL A 393 8.02 12.45 1.72
N PRO A 394 8.37 11.29 2.30
CA PRO A 394 8.90 10.14 1.57
C PRO A 394 7.99 9.67 0.44
N VAL A 395 8.60 9.24 -0.65
CA VAL A 395 7.90 8.66 -1.82
C VAL A 395 8.21 7.17 -2.00
N GLY A 396 9.14 6.63 -1.21
CA GLY A 396 9.51 5.22 -1.24
C GLY A 396 10.71 4.93 -0.35
N GLY A 397 10.99 3.65 -0.18
CA GLY A 397 12.15 3.16 0.54
C GLY A 397 12.43 1.70 0.22
N HIS A 398 13.54 1.18 0.75
CA HIS A 398 13.79 -0.25 0.82
C HIS A 398 14.83 -0.55 1.88
N THR A 399 14.91 -1.83 2.25
CA THR A 399 15.93 -2.37 3.14
C THR A 399 17.03 -3.05 2.34
N GLU A 400 18.26 -3.00 2.83
CA GLU A 400 19.35 -3.87 2.40
C GLU A 400 19.51 -5.01 3.43
N PRO A 401 19.01 -6.23 3.13
CA PRO A 401 18.94 -7.30 4.12
C PRO A 401 20.30 -7.75 4.66
N ARG A 402 21.36 -7.67 3.85
CA ARG A 402 22.71 -8.11 4.23
C ARG A 402 23.29 -7.26 5.35
N ASP A 403 23.14 -5.95 5.23
CA ASP A 403 23.73 -4.98 6.17
C ASP A 403 22.74 -4.53 7.25
N LYS A 404 21.47 -4.95 7.16
CA LYS A 404 20.37 -4.53 8.04
C LYS A 404 20.23 -3.00 8.10
N THR A 405 20.45 -2.37 6.95
CA THR A 405 20.31 -0.94 6.74
C THR A 405 19.10 -0.66 5.85
N TYR A 406 18.74 0.61 5.75
CA TYR A 406 17.63 1.04 4.93
C TYR A 406 17.99 2.26 4.11
N MET A 407 17.19 2.54 3.08
CA MET A 407 17.25 3.78 2.35
C MET A 407 15.84 4.30 2.11
N VAL A 408 15.59 5.55 2.47
CA VAL A 408 14.35 6.29 2.21
C VAL A 408 14.65 7.42 1.24
N ARG A 409 13.76 7.65 0.29
CA ARG A 409 13.87 8.73 -0.70
C ARG A 409 12.72 9.71 -0.52
N SER A 410 13.07 10.98 -0.45
CA SER A 410 12.11 12.07 -0.44
C SER A 410 12.38 13.02 -1.60
N PHE A 411 11.45 13.07 -2.54
CA PHE A 411 11.39 14.15 -3.53
C PHE A 411 10.85 15.43 -2.92
N GLU A 412 10.32 15.32 -1.70
CA GLU A 412 9.69 16.42 -1.01
C GLU A 412 10.30 16.69 0.36
N SER A 413 11.27 17.61 0.41
CA SER A 413 12.01 17.97 1.60
C SER A 413 11.85 19.45 1.96
N TYR A 414 11.82 19.74 3.25
CA TYR A 414 11.73 21.09 3.83
C TYR A 414 12.65 21.24 5.03
N VAL A 415 13.00 22.47 5.33
CA VAL A 415 13.56 22.89 6.62
C VAL A 415 12.63 23.95 7.18
N VAL A 416 12.32 23.91 8.47
CA VAL A 416 11.58 25.02 9.10
C VAL A 416 12.56 26.13 9.44
N ARG A 417 12.30 27.33 8.94
CA ARG A 417 13.07 28.54 9.23
C ARG A 417 12.16 29.73 9.44
N ASP A 418 12.37 30.43 10.54
CA ASP A 418 11.56 31.58 10.94
C ASP A 418 10.07 31.23 11.02
N GLY A 419 9.76 30.03 11.48
CA GLY A 419 8.39 29.52 11.60
C GLY A 419 7.72 29.05 10.29
N GLU A 420 8.42 29.08 9.16
CA GLU A 420 7.87 28.65 7.87
C GLU A 420 8.65 27.48 7.24
N PRO A 421 7.98 26.48 6.64
CA PRO A 421 8.66 25.47 5.86
C PRO A 421 9.27 26.09 4.59
N ARG A 422 10.58 25.89 4.44
CA ARG A 422 11.34 26.31 3.26
C ARG A 422 11.79 25.08 2.50
N ARG A 423 11.34 25.03 1.25
CA ARG A 423 11.65 23.94 0.33
C ARG A 423 13.15 23.80 0.09
N LEU A 424 13.68 22.59 0.18
CA LEU A 424 15.06 22.27 -0.20
C LEU A 424 15.10 21.13 -1.21
N ILE A 425 16.30 20.84 -1.71
CA ILE A 425 16.53 19.77 -2.67
C ILE A 425 16.01 18.40 -2.17
N PRO A 426 15.64 17.49 -3.07
CA PRO A 426 15.32 16.12 -2.69
C PRO A 426 16.44 15.45 -1.89
N LEU A 427 16.06 14.67 -0.88
CA LEU A 427 16.98 14.04 0.07
C LEU A 427 16.81 12.53 0.10
N GLN A 428 17.88 11.86 0.46
CA GLN A 428 17.96 10.44 0.76
C GLN A 428 18.39 10.28 2.21
N VAL A 429 17.72 9.40 2.93
CA VAL A 429 18.03 9.08 4.33
C VAL A 429 18.40 7.61 4.44
N THR A 430 19.42 7.30 5.24
CA THR A 430 19.85 5.92 5.51
C THR A 430 20.37 5.77 6.94
N GLY A 431 20.32 4.55 7.45
CA GLY A 431 20.78 4.18 8.78
C GLY A 431 20.59 2.69 9.05
N GLY A 432 20.91 2.25 10.27
CA GLY A 432 20.65 0.90 10.74
C GLY A 432 19.18 0.74 11.18
N ILE A 433 18.51 -0.34 10.75
CA ILE A 433 17.07 -0.54 10.99
C ILE A 433 16.74 -0.58 12.49
N ASN A 434 17.47 -1.37 13.28
CA ASN A 434 17.25 -1.45 14.73
C ASN A 434 17.57 -0.14 15.46
N GLN A 435 18.54 0.63 14.96
CA GLN A 435 18.90 1.93 15.54
C GLN A 435 17.82 2.96 15.26
N ALA A 436 17.31 3.02 14.03
CA ALA A 436 16.19 3.88 13.67
C ALA A 436 14.96 3.59 14.54
N LEU A 437 14.58 2.32 14.69
CA LEU A 437 13.46 1.92 15.54
C LEU A 437 13.68 2.29 17.03
N ALA A 438 14.92 2.17 17.52
CA ALA A 438 15.25 2.48 18.91
C ALA A 438 15.20 3.98 19.24
N ASN A 439 15.53 4.83 18.27
CA ASN A 439 15.65 6.29 18.43
C ASN A 439 14.49 7.06 17.77
N LEU A 440 13.38 6.38 17.51
CA LEU A 440 12.21 6.99 16.90
C LEU A 440 11.36 7.66 17.98
N VAL A 441 10.94 8.90 17.72
CA VAL A 441 9.97 9.66 18.52
C VAL A 441 8.72 9.91 17.67
N LEU A 442 7.54 9.63 18.22
CA LEU A 442 6.27 9.93 17.56
C LEU A 442 5.84 11.37 17.88
N LEU A 443 5.37 12.08 16.87
CA LEU A 443 4.88 13.46 17.01
C LEU A 443 3.35 13.48 17.09
N ASP A 444 2.79 14.54 17.70
CA ASP A 444 1.34 14.74 17.80
C ASP A 444 0.72 15.22 16.48
N ASP A 445 0.86 14.41 15.45
CA ASP A 445 0.45 14.70 14.08
C ASP A 445 0.14 13.39 13.33
N LEU A 446 -1.14 13.05 13.22
CA LEU A 446 -1.58 11.83 12.53
C LEU A 446 -1.62 12.01 11.02
N ASN A 447 -1.14 11.01 10.30
CA ASN A 447 -1.09 10.99 8.84
C ASN A 447 -1.68 9.70 8.30
N TYR A 448 -2.34 9.83 7.15
CA TYR A 448 -2.89 8.74 6.38
C TYR A 448 -2.39 8.86 4.96
N GLN A 449 -1.84 7.77 4.45
CA GLN A 449 -1.43 7.69 3.07
C GLN A 449 -1.91 6.38 2.48
N SER A 450 -2.40 6.47 1.25
CA SER A 450 -2.78 5.31 0.47
C SER A 450 -1.86 5.15 -0.75
N GLY A 451 -1.72 3.92 -1.22
CA GLY A 451 -0.86 3.61 -2.35
C GLY A 451 -0.93 2.15 -2.77
N SER A 452 0.11 1.72 -3.47
CA SER A 452 0.36 0.32 -3.78
C SER A 452 1.79 -0.04 -3.37
N CYS A 453 1.98 -1.31 -3.03
CA CYS A 453 3.31 -1.85 -2.77
C CYS A 453 3.51 -3.10 -3.62
N GLY A 454 4.72 -3.27 -4.16
CA GLY A 454 5.12 -4.42 -4.97
C GLY A 454 6.00 -5.40 -4.21
N LYS A 455 5.73 -6.70 -4.33
CA LYS A 455 6.60 -7.77 -3.84
C LYS A 455 7.05 -8.63 -5.03
N PRO A 456 8.34 -8.99 -5.14
CA PRO A 456 8.81 -9.85 -6.23
C PRO A 456 8.01 -11.16 -6.33
N GLU A 457 7.69 -11.57 -7.56
CA GLU A 457 6.96 -12.81 -7.81
C GLU A 457 7.77 -14.04 -7.35
N PRO A 458 7.18 -14.94 -6.54
CA PRO A 458 7.86 -16.12 -6.08
C PRO A 458 8.09 -17.16 -7.20
N LEU A 459 7.25 -17.19 -8.22
CA LEU A 459 7.36 -18.12 -9.34
C LEU A 459 8.47 -17.72 -10.33
N PRO A 460 9.49 -18.57 -10.59
CA PRO A 460 10.67 -18.22 -11.39
C PRO A 460 10.38 -17.81 -12.85
N GLU A 461 9.30 -18.34 -13.42
CA GLU A 461 8.92 -18.15 -14.83
C GLU A 461 8.16 -16.85 -15.06
N SER A 462 7.59 -16.28 -14.00
CA SER A 462 6.84 -15.01 -14.04
C SER A 462 7.77 -13.88 -13.60
N ARG A 463 8.44 -13.24 -14.56
CA ARG A 463 9.22 -12.02 -14.28
C ARG A 463 8.25 -10.87 -13.98
N GLY A 464 8.09 -10.51 -12.71
CA GLY A 464 7.21 -9.40 -12.30
C GLY A 464 7.21 -9.12 -10.81
N GLN A 465 6.43 -8.13 -10.40
CA GLN A 465 6.12 -7.82 -9.01
C GLN A 465 4.60 -7.87 -8.83
N ALA A 466 4.16 -8.56 -7.78
CA ALA A 466 2.77 -8.57 -7.36
C ALA A 466 2.48 -7.26 -6.60
N GLU A 467 1.69 -6.37 -7.19
CA GLU A 467 1.28 -5.14 -6.55
C GLU A 467 -0.06 -5.32 -5.83
N VAL A 468 -0.17 -4.79 -4.61
CA VAL A 468 -1.43 -4.74 -3.87
C VAL A 468 -1.66 -3.34 -3.31
N PRO A 469 -2.91 -2.88 -3.18
CA PRO A 469 -3.24 -1.62 -2.53
C PRO A 469 -2.91 -1.76 -1.06
N VAL A 470 -2.23 -0.75 -0.54
CA VAL A 470 -1.86 -0.67 0.87
C VAL A 470 -2.13 0.74 1.37
N SER A 471 -2.26 0.85 2.68
CA SER A 471 -2.34 2.11 3.38
C SER A 471 -1.35 2.16 4.54
N GLN A 472 -1.10 3.37 5.02
CA GLN A 472 -0.36 3.62 6.24
C GLN A 472 -1.13 4.64 7.05
N PHE A 473 -1.38 4.32 8.32
CA PHE A 473 -2.01 5.21 9.29
C PHE A 473 -1.08 5.35 10.49
N VAL A 474 -0.39 6.49 10.57
CA VAL A 474 0.74 6.66 11.48
C VAL A 474 0.81 8.07 12.03
N ASN A 475 1.39 8.24 13.21
CA ASN A 475 1.92 9.54 13.60
C ASN A 475 3.13 9.92 12.72
N SER A 476 3.34 11.22 12.51
CA SER A 476 4.63 11.75 12.05
C SER A 476 5.73 11.26 12.99
N GLN A 477 6.91 10.96 12.44
CA GLN A 477 7.99 10.35 13.21
C GLN A 477 9.26 11.18 13.09
N MET A 478 9.87 11.54 14.20
CA MET A 478 11.25 12.02 14.22
C MET A 478 12.19 10.83 14.37
N TRP A 479 13.11 10.66 13.42
CA TRP A 479 14.13 9.63 13.43
C TRP A 479 15.46 10.32 13.75
N GLU A 480 15.97 10.10 14.95
CA GLU A 480 17.17 10.80 15.43
C GLU A 480 18.46 10.17 14.89
N GLY A 481 19.44 11.02 14.58
CA GLY A 481 20.79 10.57 14.22
C GLY A 481 20.86 9.72 12.94
N GLN A 482 20.25 10.18 11.84
CA GLN A 482 20.26 9.51 10.54
C GLN A 482 21.27 10.14 9.57
N GLN A 483 21.78 9.35 8.64
CA GLN A 483 22.63 9.88 7.57
C GLN A 483 21.75 10.45 6.47
N VAL A 484 22.05 11.68 6.04
CA VAL A 484 21.27 12.41 5.03
C VAL A 484 22.17 12.82 3.89
N TYR A 485 21.71 12.54 2.67
CA TYR A 485 22.41 12.88 1.44
C TYR A 485 21.47 13.56 0.45
N PRO A 486 21.96 14.54 -0.34
CA PRO A 486 21.28 14.96 -1.56
C PRO A 486 20.97 13.75 -2.45
N LEU A 487 19.74 13.67 -2.97
CA LEU A 487 19.47 12.69 -4.02
C LEU A 487 20.24 13.07 -5.29
N PRO A 488 20.83 12.09 -6.01
CA PRO A 488 21.52 12.37 -7.27
C PRO A 488 20.49 12.81 -8.31
N ILE A 489 20.45 14.11 -8.58
CA ILE A 489 19.58 14.73 -9.58
C ILE A 489 20.46 15.32 -10.67
N SER A 490 20.10 15.14 -11.94
CA SER A 490 20.83 15.79 -13.03
C SER A 490 20.63 17.31 -13.02
N ASP A 491 21.66 18.05 -13.42
CA ASP A 491 21.63 19.52 -13.52
C ASP A 491 20.44 20.05 -14.33
N SER A 492 20.00 19.30 -15.34
CA SER A 492 18.82 19.65 -16.14
C SER A 492 17.54 19.69 -15.32
N HIS A 493 17.37 18.78 -14.36
CA HIS A 493 16.20 18.72 -13.49
C HIS A 493 16.31 19.73 -12.34
N LEU A 494 17.52 19.95 -11.80
CA LEU A 494 17.75 21.03 -10.83
C LEU A 494 17.38 22.41 -11.39
N ARG A 495 17.70 22.68 -12.66
CA ARG A 495 17.32 23.94 -13.34
C ARG A 495 15.81 24.12 -13.54
N VAL A 496 15.04 23.03 -13.52
CA VAL A 496 13.58 23.08 -13.58
C VAL A 496 13.00 23.37 -12.20
N LEU A 497 13.61 22.83 -11.13
CA LEU A 497 13.20 23.10 -9.74
C LEU A 497 13.53 24.54 -9.29
N LEU A 498 14.56 25.17 -9.88
CA LEU A 498 15.01 26.53 -9.56
C LEU A 498 14.27 27.66 -10.32
N LYS A 499 13.37 27.33 -11.24
CA LYS A 499 12.55 28.29 -12.01
C LYS A 499 11.12 28.28 -11.50
#